data_AF-A0A1I5DC28-F1
#
_entry.id   AF-A0A1I5DC28-F1
#
_cell.length_a   1.000
_cell.length_b   1.000
_cell.length_c   1.000
_cell.angle_alpha   90.00
_cell.angle_beta   90.00
_cell.angle_gamma   90.00
#
_symmetry.space_group_name_H-M   'P 1'
#
loop_
_entity.id
_entity.type
_entity.pdbx_description
1 polymer ?
#
loop_
_entity_poly.entity_id
_entity_poly.type
_entity_poly.pdbx_seq_one_letter_code
_entity_poly.pdbx_strand_id
1 'polypeptide(L)'
;MKTLTALKRFSASLLAVFLIASCSSDDDNNPITPTPQQNNIVDLALANPELSSLVAALQAADGDLVSVLQGSGPFTVLAPDNDAFAAFLSDNGFASLDDVPTDVLSQVLLNHVISGSVPSTALVSQGSGYASTNATGAGGASMSLYFNTANNDVRFNNVASVSTADVAASNGIIHIVDGVIGLPDVVDHALANSSFSNLVAALGAADGDLVSVLQGNGPYTVLAPVDMAFSDFLADNGFSGLGDVPTDVLSQVLLNHVLAGATFSTDLVNMGSGYTTTSATGAGDNAMSLYFNTSDGVTFNGISSVAEADVVGTNGVIHAVDAVIGLPTVVDFALADPTFETLVAALTRDDLTFDYVGTLSTPNGTAPAPFTVFAPTNDAFGDLLTELNVASLGDIPEATLKATLDMHAVAGANVRSTALMDNMTVSTLGGDITANITGGATLTDANGRVSNIIAVDVQASNGVIHAIDKVVLPPL
;
A
#
# COMPACT_ATOMS: atom_id res chain seq x y z
N MET A 1 -49.67 23.21 -6.66
CA MET A 1 -50.09 23.75 -7.97
C MET A 1 -49.82 22.68 -9.02
N LYS A 2 -50.89 22.27 -9.73
CA LYS A 2 -50.97 21.73 -11.12
C LYS A 2 -49.81 20.82 -11.61
N THR A 3 -49.95 19.49 -11.60
CA THR A 3 -50.49 18.60 -12.66
C THR A 3 -49.69 18.54 -13.97
N LEU A 4 -49.27 17.34 -14.39
CA LEU A 4 -49.18 16.83 -15.79
C LEU A 4 -48.71 15.34 -15.71
N THR A 5 -49.60 14.34 -15.62
CA THR A 5 -50.28 13.59 -16.70
C THR A 5 -49.35 12.92 -17.73
N ALA A 6 -49.47 11.60 -17.82
CA ALA A 6 -48.92 10.70 -18.83
C ALA A 6 -49.30 11.09 -20.27
N LEU A 7 -48.61 10.53 -21.28
CA LEU A 7 -49.17 9.55 -22.24
C LEU A 7 -48.31 9.40 -23.53
N LYS A 8 -48.29 8.15 -24.02
CA LYS A 8 -48.23 7.68 -25.44
C LYS A 8 -46.89 7.35 -26.12
N ARG A 9 -46.77 6.04 -26.34
CA ARG A 9 -46.07 5.36 -27.44
C ARG A 9 -46.62 5.84 -28.80
N PHE A 10 -45.73 6.02 -29.78
CA PHE A 10 -46.09 6.04 -31.19
C PHE A 10 -45.01 5.31 -32.00
N SER A 11 -45.40 4.15 -32.54
CA SER A 11 -44.69 3.47 -33.61
C SER A 11 -45.01 4.16 -34.94
N ALA A 12 -44.00 4.40 -35.77
CA ALA A 12 -44.19 4.69 -37.19
C ALA A 12 -43.05 4.06 -37.99
N SER A 13 -43.38 3.00 -38.72
CA SER A 13 -42.59 2.41 -39.78
C SER A 13 -42.42 3.40 -40.94
N LEU A 14 -41.23 3.51 -41.53
CA LEU A 14 -41.09 4.09 -42.86
C LEU A 14 -39.90 3.51 -43.65
N LEU A 15 -40.28 2.60 -44.55
CA LEU A 15 -39.89 2.50 -45.96
C LEU A 15 -38.40 2.39 -46.34
N ALA A 16 -38.02 1.15 -46.67
CA ALA A 16 -36.84 0.81 -47.45
C ALA A 16 -36.97 1.34 -48.90
N VAL A 17 -35.91 1.99 -49.40
CA VAL A 17 -35.68 2.23 -50.82
C VAL A 17 -34.41 1.50 -51.22
N PHE A 18 -34.60 0.39 -51.92
CA PHE A 18 -33.58 -0.32 -52.68
C PHE A 18 -33.26 0.51 -53.94
N LEU A 19 -32.01 0.96 -54.08
CA LEU A 19 -31.47 1.39 -55.36
C LEU A 19 -30.50 0.32 -55.85
N ILE A 20 -31.02 -0.50 -56.74
CA ILE A 20 -30.28 -1.45 -57.56
C ILE A 20 -29.71 -0.64 -58.72
N ALA A 21 -28.40 -0.38 -58.71
CA ALA A 21 -27.69 0.08 -59.90
C ALA A 21 -27.02 -1.14 -60.54
N SER A 22 -27.53 -1.51 -61.72
CA SER A 22 -27.10 -2.64 -62.52
C SER A 22 -26.23 -2.15 -63.68
N CYS A 23 -25.13 -2.87 -63.90
CA CYS A 23 -24.32 -3.04 -65.12
C CYS A 23 -23.47 -1.88 -65.66
N SER A 24 -22.16 -2.11 -65.69
CA SER A 24 -21.41 -2.21 -66.96
C SER A 24 -20.15 -3.05 -66.73
N SER A 25 -20.02 -4.14 -67.47
CA SER A 25 -18.80 -4.93 -67.58
C SER A 25 -17.67 -4.07 -68.13
N ASP A 26 -16.50 -4.07 -67.49
CA ASP A 26 -15.24 -4.10 -68.22
C ASP A 26 -14.12 -4.68 -67.36
N ASP A 27 -13.21 -5.34 -68.06
CA ASP A 27 -12.28 -6.37 -67.66
C ASP A 27 -10.99 -5.76 -67.09
N ASP A 28 -11.01 -5.25 -65.86
CA ASP A 28 -9.79 -4.77 -65.21
C ASP A 28 -9.27 -5.80 -64.21
N ASN A 29 -8.37 -6.63 -64.73
CA ASN A 29 -7.39 -7.44 -64.03
C ASN A 29 -6.46 -6.54 -63.18
N ASN A 30 -7.04 -5.86 -62.18
CA ASN A 30 -6.27 -5.03 -61.27
C ASN A 30 -5.43 -6.01 -60.45
N PRO A 31 -4.09 -5.95 -60.52
CA PRO A 31 -3.30 -6.73 -59.58
C PRO A 31 -3.75 -6.28 -58.21
N ILE A 32 -4.26 -7.22 -57.41
CA ILE A 32 -4.28 -7.11 -55.95
C ILE A 32 -2.85 -6.76 -55.56
N THR A 33 -2.55 -5.47 -55.47
CA THR A 33 -1.34 -4.99 -54.82
C THR A 33 -1.43 -5.55 -53.41
N PRO A 34 -0.51 -6.44 -53.00
CA PRO A 34 -0.48 -6.89 -51.62
C PRO A 34 -0.42 -5.62 -50.78
N THR A 35 -1.38 -5.44 -49.88
CA THR A 35 -1.24 -4.42 -48.84
C THR A 35 0.11 -4.69 -48.20
N PRO A 36 1.05 -3.72 -48.12
CA PRO A 36 2.36 -3.98 -47.56
C PRO A 36 2.17 -4.63 -46.21
N GLN A 37 2.67 -5.86 -46.05
CA GLN A 37 2.61 -6.55 -44.77
C GLN A 37 3.42 -5.68 -43.80
N GLN A 38 2.75 -5.07 -42.84
CA GLN A 38 3.40 -4.27 -41.83
C GLN A 38 4.36 -5.18 -41.07
N ASN A 39 5.60 -4.71 -40.86
CA ASN A 39 6.61 -5.47 -40.14
C ASN A 39 6.21 -5.60 -38.66
N ASN A 40 6.55 -6.73 -38.04
CA ASN A 40 6.43 -6.89 -36.59
C ASN A 40 7.54 -6.12 -35.86
N ILE A 41 7.48 -6.07 -34.53
CA ILE A 41 8.44 -5.32 -33.71
C ILE A 41 9.89 -5.74 -33.96
N VAL A 42 10.16 -7.06 -34.01
CA VAL A 42 11.52 -7.58 -34.20
C VAL A 42 12.02 -7.27 -35.61
N ASP A 43 11.18 -7.41 -36.64
CA ASP A 43 11.51 -7.08 -38.02
C ASP A 43 11.82 -5.58 -38.18
N LEU A 44 11.11 -4.71 -37.47
CA LEU A 44 11.39 -3.27 -37.43
C LEU A 44 12.70 -2.96 -36.72
N ALA A 45 12.98 -3.61 -35.59
CA ALA A 45 14.24 -3.43 -34.87
C ALA A 45 15.45 -3.90 -35.72
N LEU A 46 15.32 -5.04 -36.40
CA LEU A 46 16.34 -5.54 -37.35
C LEU A 46 16.59 -4.60 -38.52
N ALA A 47 15.56 -3.90 -38.99
CA ALA A 47 15.67 -2.95 -40.09
C ALA A 47 16.21 -1.57 -39.66
N ASN A 48 16.30 -1.29 -38.36
CA ASN A 48 16.80 -0.03 -37.83
C ASN A 48 18.25 -0.17 -37.30
N PRO A 49 19.25 0.44 -37.96
CA PRO A 49 20.64 0.43 -37.50
C PRO A 49 20.85 0.98 -36.08
N GLU A 50 20.00 1.89 -35.61
CA GLU A 50 20.09 2.49 -34.27
C GLU A 50 19.70 1.50 -33.16
N LEU A 51 19.07 0.37 -33.51
CA LEU A 51 18.59 -0.66 -32.57
C LEU A 51 19.42 -1.95 -32.64
N SER A 52 20.60 -1.92 -33.26
CA SER A 52 21.44 -3.10 -33.44
C SER A 52 21.88 -3.75 -32.12
N SER A 53 22.15 -2.94 -31.08
CA SER A 53 22.48 -3.42 -29.73
C SER A 53 21.27 -4.09 -29.06
N LEU A 54 20.07 -3.55 -29.24
CA LEU A 54 18.83 -4.17 -28.75
C LEU A 54 18.60 -5.54 -29.39
N VAL A 55 18.79 -5.66 -30.71
CA VAL A 55 18.65 -6.94 -31.41
C VAL A 55 19.66 -7.96 -30.88
N ALA A 56 20.92 -7.55 -30.70
CA ALA A 56 21.95 -8.42 -30.13
C ALA A 56 21.58 -8.85 -28.69
N ALA A 57 21.07 -7.92 -27.87
CA ALA A 57 20.60 -8.19 -26.52
C ALA A 57 19.44 -9.21 -26.48
N LEU A 58 18.45 -9.05 -27.36
CA LEU A 58 17.33 -10.00 -27.49
C LEU A 58 17.78 -11.40 -27.88
N GLN A 59 18.84 -11.52 -28.68
CA GLN A 59 19.42 -12.82 -29.08
C GLN A 59 20.28 -13.46 -27.98
N ALA A 60 20.93 -12.65 -27.13
CA ALA A 60 21.79 -13.11 -26.05
C ALA A 60 21.01 -13.47 -24.77
N ALA A 61 19.87 -12.84 -24.54
CA ALA A 61 19.02 -13.07 -23.38
C ALA A 61 18.39 -14.47 -23.34
N ASP A 62 18.14 -14.97 -22.13
CA ASP A 62 17.36 -16.18 -21.90
C ASP A 62 15.88 -16.00 -22.27
N GLY A 63 15.15 -17.11 -22.38
CA GLY A 63 13.70 -17.10 -22.55
C GLY A 63 13.19 -16.87 -23.98
N ASP A 64 14.06 -16.90 -24.99
CA ASP A 64 13.70 -16.77 -26.42
C ASP A 64 12.85 -15.51 -26.70
N LEU A 65 13.32 -14.36 -26.20
CA LEU A 65 12.60 -13.09 -26.29
C LEU A 65 12.33 -12.65 -27.74
N VAL A 66 13.16 -13.09 -28.69
CA VAL A 66 12.92 -12.88 -30.13
C VAL A 66 11.59 -13.50 -30.55
N SER A 67 11.38 -14.79 -30.26
CA SER A 67 10.13 -15.47 -30.58
C SER A 67 8.94 -14.88 -29.81
N VAL A 68 9.15 -14.49 -28.55
CA VAL A 68 8.12 -13.84 -27.72
C VAL A 68 7.65 -12.53 -28.38
N LEU A 69 8.57 -11.65 -28.78
CA LEU A 69 8.25 -10.35 -29.37
C LEU A 69 7.85 -10.42 -30.86
N GLN A 70 8.07 -11.55 -31.54
CA GLN A 70 7.45 -11.86 -32.83
C GLN A 70 6.03 -12.41 -32.70
N GLY A 71 5.66 -12.86 -31.49
CA GLY A 71 4.35 -13.45 -31.20
C GLY A 71 3.17 -12.51 -31.38
N SER A 72 1.97 -13.04 -31.11
CA SER A 72 0.72 -12.27 -31.13
C SER A 72 0.69 -11.30 -29.96
N GLY A 73 1.07 -10.05 -30.21
CA GLY A 73 0.89 -8.93 -29.28
C GLY A 73 -0.60 -8.56 -29.08
N PRO A 74 -0.93 -7.30 -28.77
CA PRO A 74 -0.08 -6.12 -28.90
C PRO A 74 0.96 -5.96 -27.77
N PHE A 75 2.16 -5.52 -28.13
CA PHE A 75 3.20 -5.06 -27.20
C PHE A 75 3.49 -3.57 -27.37
N THR A 76 4.00 -2.94 -26.32
CA THR A 76 4.68 -1.66 -26.40
C THR A 76 6.11 -1.88 -25.97
N VAL A 77 7.06 -1.71 -26.88
CA VAL A 77 8.49 -1.90 -26.61
C VAL A 77 9.17 -0.55 -26.52
N LEU A 78 9.77 -0.28 -25.37
CA LEU A 78 10.65 0.85 -25.13
C LEU A 78 12.04 0.42 -25.63
N ALA A 79 12.41 0.78 -26.86
CA ALA A 79 13.61 0.28 -27.52
C ALA A 79 14.80 1.23 -27.25
N PRO A 80 15.78 0.86 -26.41
CA PRO A 80 16.96 1.68 -26.20
C PRO A 80 17.82 1.69 -27.47
N ASP A 81 18.32 2.85 -27.85
CA ASP A 81 19.25 2.97 -28.96
C ASP A 81 20.66 2.44 -28.62
N ASN A 82 21.55 2.41 -29.61
CA ASN A 82 22.91 1.91 -29.42
C ASN A 82 23.72 2.73 -28.40
N ASP A 83 23.47 4.04 -28.30
CA ASP A 83 24.18 4.92 -27.36
C ASP A 83 23.71 4.66 -25.92
N ALA A 84 22.41 4.41 -25.73
CA ALA A 84 21.82 3.98 -24.47
C ALA A 84 22.43 2.67 -23.97
N PHE A 85 22.60 1.68 -24.84
CA PHE A 85 23.29 0.42 -24.49
C PHE A 85 24.77 0.64 -24.16
N ALA A 86 25.47 1.51 -24.90
CA ALA A 86 26.87 1.82 -24.61
C ALA A 86 27.02 2.48 -23.22
N ALA A 87 26.11 3.39 -22.86
CA ALA A 87 26.06 4.00 -21.54
C ALA A 87 25.77 2.95 -20.45
N PHE A 88 24.75 2.11 -20.64
CA PHE A 88 24.42 1.03 -19.70
C PHE A 88 25.59 0.11 -19.39
N LEU A 89 26.32 -0.35 -20.42
CA LEU A 89 27.48 -1.21 -20.24
C LEU A 89 28.58 -0.49 -19.46
N SER A 90 28.88 0.76 -19.83
CA SER A 90 29.89 1.57 -19.16
C SER A 90 29.56 1.81 -17.68
N ASP A 91 28.32 2.22 -17.39
CA ASP A 91 27.86 2.56 -16.03
C ASP A 91 27.85 1.36 -15.09
N ASN A 92 27.63 0.16 -15.63
CA ASN A 92 27.65 -1.10 -14.88
C ASN A 92 29.01 -1.83 -14.94
N GLY A 93 30.03 -1.23 -15.57
CA GLY A 93 31.38 -1.79 -15.63
C GLY A 93 31.53 -3.03 -16.53
N PHE A 94 30.61 -3.25 -17.47
CA PHE A 94 30.69 -4.30 -18.47
C PHE A 94 31.52 -3.84 -19.68
N ALA A 95 32.43 -4.68 -20.17
CA ALA A 95 33.22 -4.34 -21.35
C ALA A 95 32.43 -4.61 -22.65
N SER A 96 31.49 -5.54 -22.60
CA SER A 96 30.60 -5.91 -23.71
C SER A 96 29.29 -6.50 -23.20
N LEU A 97 28.32 -6.67 -24.11
CA LEU A 97 27.04 -7.31 -23.81
C LEU A 97 27.21 -8.75 -23.29
N ASP A 98 28.25 -9.46 -23.72
CA ASP A 98 28.54 -10.83 -23.28
C ASP A 98 28.94 -10.91 -21.79
N ASP A 99 29.32 -9.78 -21.17
CA ASP A 99 29.66 -9.72 -19.74
C ASP A 99 28.41 -9.54 -18.86
N VAL A 100 27.26 -9.21 -19.46
CA VAL A 100 25.98 -9.08 -18.75
C VAL A 100 25.40 -10.47 -18.51
N PRO A 101 25.07 -10.85 -17.25
CA PRO A 101 24.40 -12.12 -17.00
C PRO A 101 23.10 -12.25 -17.80
N THR A 102 22.90 -13.37 -18.50
CA THR A 102 21.81 -13.55 -19.46
C THR A 102 20.43 -13.53 -18.81
N ASP A 103 20.33 -13.98 -17.57
CA ASP A 103 19.12 -13.96 -16.75
C ASP A 103 18.75 -12.52 -16.35
N VAL A 104 19.74 -11.73 -15.94
CA VAL A 104 19.57 -10.29 -15.66
C VAL A 104 19.21 -9.54 -16.93
N LEU A 105 19.91 -9.78 -18.04
CA LEU A 105 19.63 -9.17 -19.34
C LEU A 105 18.20 -9.43 -19.78
N SER A 106 17.69 -10.65 -19.57
CA SER A 106 16.31 -11.02 -19.87
C SER A 106 15.31 -10.17 -19.09
N GLN A 107 15.52 -10.01 -17.78
CA GLN A 107 14.64 -9.18 -16.95
C GLN A 107 14.72 -7.70 -17.34
N VAL A 108 15.92 -7.18 -17.63
CA VAL A 108 16.08 -5.81 -18.11
C VAL A 108 15.30 -5.60 -19.41
N LEU A 109 15.43 -6.51 -20.38
CA LEU A 109 14.70 -6.41 -21.64
C LEU A 109 13.18 -6.55 -21.43
N LEU A 110 12.73 -7.45 -20.57
CA LEU A 110 11.32 -7.59 -20.22
C LEU A 110 10.77 -6.34 -19.51
N ASN A 111 11.62 -5.59 -18.80
CA ASN A 111 11.23 -4.31 -18.21
C ASN A 111 10.98 -3.20 -19.24
N HIS A 112 11.49 -3.39 -20.46
CA HIS A 112 11.20 -2.50 -21.59
C HIS A 112 9.94 -2.91 -22.36
N VAL A 113 9.23 -3.95 -21.93
CA VAL A 113 8.03 -4.46 -22.60
C VAL A 113 6.82 -4.23 -21.71
N ILE A 114 5.89 -3.42 -22.21
CA ILE A 114 4.55 -3.25 -21.64
C ILE A 114 3.58 -4.06 -22.49
N SER A 115 2.71 -4.83 -21.83
CA SER A 115 1.63 -5.54 -22.51
C SER A 115 0.55 -4.56 -22.97
N GLY A 116 0.14 -4.63 -24.23
CA GLY A 116 -0.80 -3.68 -24.84
C GLY A 116 -0.14 -2.71 -25.84
N SER A 117 -0.97 -2.01 -26.61
CA SER A 117 -0.52 -0.96 -27.53
C SER A 117 -0.77 0.41 -26.89
N VAL A 118 0.26 0.99 -26.28
CA VAL A 118 0.19 2.22 -25.50
C VAL A 118 0.91 3.34 -26.28
N PRO A 119 0.17 4.19 -27.00
CA PRO A 119 0.77 5.32 -27.69
C PRO A 119 1.23 6.41 -26.71
N SER A 120 2.18 7.24 -27.10
CA SER A 120 2.72 8.34 -26.28
C SER A 120 1.61 9.30 -25.82
N THR A 121 0.65 9.57 -26.72
CA THR A 121 -0.52 10.40 -26.43
C THR A 121 -1.41 9.84 -25.32
N ALA A 122 -1.50 8.51 -25.17
CA ALA A 122 -2.24 7.91 -24.06
C ALA A 122 -1.54 8.18 -22.72
N LEU A 123 -0.21 8.01 -22.66
CA LEU A 123 0.59 8.31 -21.47
C LEU A 123 0.44 9.78 -21.06
N VAL A 124 0.63 10.70 -22.01
CA VAL A 124 0.48 12.14 -21.76
C VAL A 124 -0.94 12.49 -21.30
N SER A 125 -1.96 11.86 -21.86
CA SER A 125 -3.36 12.09 -21.45
C SER A 125 -3.70 11.57 -20.06
N GLN A 126 -3.02 10.50 -19.62
CA GLN A 126 -3.18 9.93 -18.29
C GLN A 126 -2.52 10.80 -17.22
N GLY A 127 -1.45 11.52 -17.57
CA GLY A 127 -0.56 12.17 -16.62
C GLY A 127 0.44 11.17 -16.02
N SER A 128 1.47 11.67 -15.33
CA SER A 128 2.51 10.83 -14.73
C SER A 128 1.90 9.73 -13.84
N GLY A 129 2.45 8.52 -13.91
CA GLY A 129 1.91 7.35 -13.20
C GLY A 129 2.77 6.11 -13.41
N TYR A 130 2.15 4.94 -13.26
CA TYR A 130 2.84 3.65 -13.40
C TYR A 130 2.19 2.77 -14.47
N ALA A 131 3.02 2.03 -15.19
CA ALA A 131 2.62 0.92 -16.06
C ALA A 131 3.21 -0.39 -15.54
N SER A 132 2.58 -1.52 -15.83
CA SER A 132 3.14 -2.84 -15.53
C SER A 132 3.96 -3.36 -16.71
N THR A 133 5.15 -3.87 -16.42
CA THR A 133 6.04 -4.46 -17.42
C THR A 133 5.97 -5.98 -17.39
N ASN A 134 6.63 -6.62 -18.36
CA ASN A 134 6.73 -8.07 -18.39
C ASN A 134 7.89 -8.61 -17.53
N ALA A 135 8.65 -7.74 -16.85
CA ALA A 135 9.65 -8.15 -15.89
C ALA A 135 8.99 -8.63 -14.59
N THR A 136 9.66 -9.55 -13.90
CA THR A 136 9.20 -10.12 -12.62
C THR A 136 9.84 -9.37 -11.46
N GLY A 137 9.03 -8.74 -10.62
CA GLY A 137 9.43 -8.06 -9.39
C GLY A 137 9.16 -8.90 -8.14
N ALA A 138 9.10 -8.22 -7.00
CA ALA A 138 8.86 -8.82 -5.70
C ALA A 138 7.54 -9.63 -5.67
N GLY A 139 7.55 -10.74 -4.93
CA GLY A 139 6.39 -11.64 -4.85
C GLY A 139 6.04 -12.37 -6.16
N GLY A 140 6.87 -12.25 -7.20
CA GLY A 140 6.59 -12.82 -8.52
C GLY A 140 5.58 -12.01 -9.35
N ALA A 141 5.23 -10.80 -8.91
CA ALA A 141 4.34 -9.90 -9.64
C ALA A 141 5.07 -9.21 -10.80
N SER A 142 4.31 -8.65 -11.75
CA SER A 142 4.86 -7.78 -12.78
C SER A 142 5.45 -6.52 -12.15
N MET A 143 6.64 -6.12 -12.60
CA MET A 143 7.30 -4.93 -12.09
C MET A 143 6.59 -3.66 -12.56
N SER A 144 6.59 -2.64 -11.71
CA SER A 144 6.05 -1.33 -12.07
C SER A 144 7.12 -0.50 -12.79
N LEU A 145 6.66 0.34 -13.70
CA LEU A 145 7.47 1.28 -14.47
C LEU A 145 6.85 2.66 -14.34
N TYR A 146 7.54 3.55 -13.65
CA TYR A 146 7.11 4.93 -13.54
C TYR A 146 7.31 5.64 -14.88
N PHE A 147 6.32 6.41 -15.31
CA PHE A 147 6.44 7.32 -16.43
C PHE A 147 6.03 8.73 -16.01
N ASN A 148 6.86 9.70 -16.36
CA ASN A 148 6.64 11.11 -16.15
C ASN A 148 6.28 11.76 -17.49
N THR A 149 5.21 12.55 -17.51
CA THR A 149 4.70 13.20 -18.73
C THR A 149 4.81 14.73 -18.70
N ALA A 150 5.65 15.27 -17.81
CA ALA A 150 5.82 16.71 -17.68
C ALA A 150 6.32 17.33 -18.99
N ASN A 151 5.84 18.54 -19.31
CA ASN A 151 6.20 19.28 -20.51
C ASN A 151 5.90 18.56 -21.85
N ASN A 152 4.96 17.60 -21.86
CA ASN A 152 4.66 16.73 -23.01
C ASN A 152 5.85 15.88 -23.48
N ASP A 153 6.86 15.68 -22.62
CA ASP A 153 7.90 14.66 -22.81
C ASP A 153 7.54 13.42 -21.99
N VAL A 154 7.87 12.23 -22.48
CA VAL A 154 7.63 10.97 -21.78
C VAL A 154 8.97 10.42 -21.31
N ARG A 155 9.15 10.34 -20.00
CA ARG A 155 10.37 9.83 -19.37
C ARG A 155 10.07 8.68 -18.42
N PHE A 156 10.79 7.58 -18.54
CA PHE A 156 10.59 6.35 -17.76
C PHE A 156 11.63 6.20 -16.65
N ASN A 157 11.18 5.90 -15.42
CA ASN A 157 11.98 5.79 -14.19
C ASN A 157 13.00 6.92 -13.96
N ASN A 158 12.74 8.10 -14.54
CA ASN A 158 13.71 9.20 -14.61
C ASN A 158 15.08 8.81 -15.24
N VAL A 159 15.14 7.73 -16.01
CA VAL A 159 16.34 7.23 -16.70
C VAL A 159 16.26 7.52 -18.19
N ALA A 160 15.17 7.12 -18.85
CA ALA A 160 15.08 7.09 -20.31
C ALA A 160 13.94 7.97 -20.84
N SER A 161 14.25 8.92 -21.72
CA SER A 161 13.28 9.76 -22.43
C SER A 161 12.98 9.20 -23.82
N VAL A 162 11.75 9.40 -24.29
CA VAL A 162 11.33 8.96 -25.63
C VAL A 162 11.90 9.88 -26.71
N SER A 163 12.82 9.36 -27.53
CA SER A 163 13.42 10.09 -28.65
C SER A 163 12.59 9.97 -29.94
N THR A 164 11.95 8.82 -30.16
CA THR A 164 11.01 8.60 -31.27
C THR A 164 9.79 7.84 -30.77
N ALA A 165 8.65 8.50 -30.74
CA ALA A 165 7.39 7.91 -30.28
C ALA A 165 6.61 7.20 -31.41
N ASP A 166 5.76 6.26 -31.01
CA ASP A 166 4.64 5.75 -31.82
C ASP A 166 5.03 5.07 -33.14
N VAL A 167 6.15 4.35 -33.17
CA VAL A 167 6.54 3.55 -34.35
C VAL A 167 5.63 2.32 -34.44
N ALA A 168 4.70 2.33 -35.40
CA ALA A 168 3.68 1.30 -35.53
C ALA A 168 4.23 -0.02 -36.09
N ALA A 169 4.00 -1.12 -35.39
CA ALA A 169 4.29 -2.49 -35.80
C ALA A 169 3.00 -3.31 -36.00
N SER A 170 3.07 -4.42 -36.73
CA SER A 170 1.92 -5.31 -36.92
C SER A 170 1.41 -5.96 -35.64
N ASN A 171 2.27 -6.06 -34.62
CA ASN A 171 1.97 -6.66 -33.32
C ASN A 171 2.22 -5.69 -32.14
N GLY A 172 2.18 -4.37 -32.37
CA GLY A 172 2.34 -3.39 -31.30
C GLY A 172 2.88 -2.02 -31.71
N ILE A 173 3.53 -1.35 -30.76
CA ILE A 173 4.18 -0.04 -30.91
C ILE A 173 5.61 -0.13 -30.37
N ILE A 174 6.53 0.58 -31.01
CA ILE A 174 7.87 0.85 -30.48
C ILE A 174 7.99 2.34 -30.12
N HIS A 175 8.51 2.63 -28.93
CA HIS A 175 9.04 3.94 -28.56
C HIS A 175 10.56 3.81 -28.47
N ILE A 176 11.32 4.51 -29.31
CA ILE A 176 12.78 4.55 -29.17
C ILE A 176 13.12 5.46 -27.99
N VAL A 177 13.99 4.99 -27.11
CA VAL A 177 14.38 5.70 -25.88
C VAL A 177 15.90 5.86 -25.78
N ASP A 178 16.34 6.90 -25.08
CA ASP A 178 17.76 7.27 -24.93
C ASP A 178 18.46 6.62 -23.72
N GLY A 179 17.82 5.64 -23.07
CA GLY A 179 18.37 4.97 -21.89
C GLY A 179 17.89 3.52 -21.76
N VAL A 180 18.76 2.65 -21.23
CA VAL A 180 18.37 1.31 -20.77
C VAL A 180 17.77 1.44 -19.37
N ILE A 181 16.49 1.13 -19.23
CA ILE A 181 15.74 1.15 -17.99
C ILE A 181 16.11 -0.10 -17.17
N GLY A 182 16.84 0.09 -16.07
CA GLY A 182 17.21 -0.97 -15.14
C GLY A 182 16.02 -1.55 -14.36
N LEU A 183 16.30 -2.39 -13.36
CA LEU A 183 15.28 -3.01 -12.52
C LEU A 183 15.17 -2.24 -11.18
N PRO A 184 14.22 -1.29 -11.04
CA PRO A 184 14.15 -0.43 -9.86
C PRO A 184 13.80 -1.22 -8.59
N ASP A 185 14.48 -0.90 -7.50
CA ASP A 185 14.03 -1.26 -6.15
C ASP A 185 12.98 -0.27 -5.61
N VAL A 186 12.53 -0.43 -4.37
CA VAL A 186 11.56 0.51 -3.76
C VAL A 186 12.12 1.93 -3.58
N VAL A 187 13.42 2.09 -3.33
CA VAL A 187 14.06 3.39 -3.19
C VAL A 187 14.22 4.07 -4.55
N ASP A 188 14.56 3.32 -5.60
CA ASP A 188 14.61 3.82 -6.97
C ASP A 188 13.24 4.36 -7.42
N HIS A 189 12.16 3.64 -7.11
CA HIS A 189 10.80 4.12 -7.37
C HIS A 189 10.48 5.40 -6.60
N ALA A 190 10.87 5.47 -5.33
CA ALA A 190 10.69 6.68 -4.51
C ALA A 190 11.46 7.88 -5.09
N LEU A 191 12.67 7.67 -5.60
CA LEU A 191 13.50 8.69 -6.25
C LEU A 191 12.95 9.13 -7.60
N ALA A 192 12.37 8.21 -8.37
CA ALA A 192 11.82 8.50 -9.69
C ALA A 192 10.52 9.32 -9.62
N ASN A 193 9.68 9.06 -8.62
CA ASN A 193 8.39 9.72 -8.47
C ASN A 193 8.50 11.00 -7.63
N SER A 194 8.31 12.15 -8.27
CA SER A 194 8.41 13.46 -7.61
C SER A 194 7.43 13.67 -6.45
N SER A 195 6.35 12.90 -6.37
CA SER A 195 5.39 12.95 -5.25
C SER A 195 5.93 12.41 -3.93
N PHE A 196 7.15 11.83 -3.92
CA PHE A 196 7.80 11.29 -2.73
C PHE A 196 9.07 12.06 -2.33
N SER A 197 9.23 13.29 -2.80
CA SER A 197 10.44 14.08 -2.55
C SER A 197 10.69 14.33 -1.04
N ASN A 198 9.63 14.55 -0.26
CA ASN A 198 9.70 14.68 1.19
C ASN A 198 10.04 13.36 1.88
N LEU A 199 9.50 12.24 1.39
CA LEU A 199 9.84 10.90 1.90
C LEU A 199 11.32 10.60 1.71
N VAL A 200 11.85 10.84 0.51
CA VAL A 200 13.28 10.63 0.20
C VAL A 200 14.16 11.51 1.09
N ALA A 201 13.79 12.78 1.28
CA ALA A 201 14.49 13.67 2.19
C ALA A 201 14.45 13.17 3.64
N ALA A 202 13.30 12.66 4.10
CA ALA A 202 13.12 12.10 5.43
C ALA A 202 13.98 10.85 5.65
N LEU A 203 14.03 9.93 4.68
CA LEU A 203 14.90 8.74 4.73
C LEU A 203 16.38 9.10 4.87
N GLY A 204 16.83 10.16 4.20
CA GLY A 204 18.21 10.65 4.30
C GLY A 204 18.52 11.42 5.59
N ALA A 205 17.50 11.94 6.29
CA ALA A 205 17.66 12.70 7.53
C ALA A 205 17.52 11.83 8.79
N ALA A 206 16.84 10.69 8.70
CA ALA A 206 16.58 9.80 9.81
C ALA A 206 17.82 9.00 10.24
N ASP A 207 17.84 8.59 11.52
CA ASP A 207 18.85 7.68 12.02
C ASP A 207 18.72 6.27 11.41
N GLY A 208 19.83 5.53 11.35
CA GLY A 208 19.84 4.12 10.98
C GLY A 208 20.09 3.79 9.50
N ASP A 209 20.45 4.78 8.67
CA ASP A 209 20.74 4.60 7.24
C ASP A 209 19.62 3.86 6.49
N LEU A 210 18.39 4.36 6.65
CA LEU A 210 17.19 3.72 6.13
C LEU A 210 17.18 3.59 4.61
N VAL A 211 17.92 4.44 3.89
CA VAL A 211 18.12 4.31 2.44
C VAL A 211 18.81 2.98 2.12
N SER A 212 19.98 2.72 2.70
CA SER A 212 20.70 1.45 2.48
C SER A 212 19.91 0.24 2.98
N VAL A 213 19.15 0.40 4.08
CA VAL A 213 18.28 -0.67 4.59
C VAL A 213 17.19 -1.02 3.57
N LEU A 214 16.50 -0.02 3.01
CA LEU A 214 15.40 -0.24 2.06
C LEU A 214 15.87 -0.59 0.64
N GLN A 215 17.13 -0.32 0.28
CA GLN A 215 17.79 -0.88 -0.91
C GLN A 215 18.26 -2.33 -0.70
N GLY A 216 18.30 -2.78 0.55
CA GLY A 216 18.74 -4.11 0.92
C GLY A 216 17.83 -5.24 0.43
N ASN A 217 18.16 -6.46 0.86
CA ASN A 217 17.38 -7.64 0.53
C ASN A 217 16.04 -7.61 1.26
N GLY A 218 14.97 -7.38 0.51
CA GLY A 218 13.59 -7.52 0.98
C GLY A 218 13.07 -8.97 0.93
N PRO A 219 11.75 -9.18 0.72
CA PRO A 219 10.80 -8.16 0.28
C PRO A 219 10.32 -7.22 1.39
N TYR A 220 10.18 -5.94 1.06
CA TYR A 220 9.55 -4.89 1.88
C TYR A 220 8.16 -4.54 1.34
N THR A 221 7.27 -4.11 2.22
CA THR A 221 6.08 -3.32 1.86
C THR A 221 6.24 -1.94 2.46
N VAL A 222 6.35 -0.92 1.62
CA VAL A 222 6.56 0.47 2.03
C VAL A 222 5.27 1.25 1.81
N LEU A 223 4.70 1.75 2.89
CA LEU A 223 3.57 2.68 2.86
C LEU A 223 4.14 4.09 2.63
N ALA A 224 4.29 4.52 1.38
CA ALA A 224 5.01 5.74 1.03
C ALA A 224 4.07 6.96 1.12
N PRO A 225 4.21 7.85 2.13
CA PRO A 225 3.39 9.05 2.20
C PRO A 225 3.77 10.01 1.08
N VAL A 226 2.77 10.56 0.39
CA VAL A 226 2.99 11.60 -0.63
C VAL A 226 3.43 12.92 0.03
N ASP A 227 3.98 13.84 -0.77
CA ASP A 227 4.51 15.10 -0.24
C ASP A 227 3.48 15.95 0.53
N MET A 228 2.20 15.89 0.15
CA MET A 228 1.11 16.54 0.88
C MET A 228 0.94 15.94 2.28
N ALA A 229 0.96 14.61 2.38
CA ALA A 229 0.86 13.88 3.65
C ALA A 229 1.96 14.30 4.63
N PHE A 230 3.21 14.42 4.15
CA PHE A 230 4.33 14.91 4.95
C PHE A 230 4.14 16.37 5.38
N SER A 231 3.63 17.21 4.48
CA SER A 231 3.40 18.63 4.79
C SER A 231 2.36 18.78 5.90
N ASP A 232 1.28 18.01 5.83
CA ASP A 232 0.23 17.99 6.84
C ASP A 232 0.75 17.45 8.18
N PHE A 233 1.51 16.35 8.16
CA PHE A 233 2.16 15.80 9.36
C PHE A 233 3.05 16.82 10.09
N LEU A 234 3.88 17.54 9.35
CA LEU A 234 4.74 18.57 9.93
C LEU A 234 3.91 19.70 10.56
N ALA A 235 2.87 20.16 9.85
CA ALA A 235 1.99 21.22 10.34
C ALA A 235 1.22 20.81 11.60
N ASP A 236 0.63 19.61 11.61
CA ASP A 236 -0.16 19.08 12.72
C ASP A 236 0.68 18.88 13.99
N ASN A 237 1.97 18.61 13.83
CA ASN A 237 2.91 18.46 14.94
C ASN A 237 3.68 19.76 15.27
N GLY A 238 3.34 20.89 14.62
CA GLY A 238 3.95 22.19 14.90
C GLY A 238 5.41 22.33 14.44
N PHE A 239 5.86 21.49 13.52
CA PHE A 239 7.19 21.56 12.91
C PHE A 239 7.19 22.54 11.73
N SER A 240 8.19 23.40 11.65
CA SER A 240 8.35 24.34 10.52
C SER A 240 9.03 23.69 9.32
N GLY A 241 9.64 22.52 9.51
CA GLY A 241 10.23 21.70 8.48
C GLY A 241 10.79 20.40 9.05
N LEU A 242 11.27 19.52 8.17
CA LEU A 242 11.81 18.21 8.54
C LEU A 242 12.95 18.27 9.58
N GLY A 243 13.76 19.34 9.55
CA GLY A 243 14.86 19.52 10.50
C GLY A 243 14.44 19.80 11.95
N ASP A 244 13.16 20.11 12.19
CA ASP A 244 12.62 20.27 13.55
C ASP A 244 12.18 18.94 14.16
N VAL A 245 12.06 17.87 13.36
CA VAL A 245 11.69 16.54 13.82
C VAL A 245 12.92 15.87 14.42
N PRO A 246 12.88 15.39 15.68
CA PRO A 246 13.96 14.59 16.25
C PRO A 246 14.26 13.36 15.37
N THR A 247 15.53 13.10 15.07
CA THR A 247 15.95 12.07 14.09
C THR A 247 15.63 10.65 14.55
N ASP A 248 15.62 10.41 15.86
CA ASP A 248 15.22 9.17 16.49
C ASP A 248 13.71 8.93 16.34
N VAL A 249 12.90 9.96 16.57
CA VAL A 249 11.44 9.93 16.33
C VAL A 249 11.15 9.74 14.84
N LEU A 250 11.84 10.47 13.97
CA LEU A 250 11.69 10.37 12.52
C LEU A 250 11.99 8.95 12.04
N SER A 251 13.05 8.31 12.54
CA SER A 251 13.39 6.93 12.20
C SER A 251 12.26 5.96 12.57
N GLN A 252 11.66 6.10 13.75
CA GLN A 252 10.55 5.25 14.18
C GLN A 252 9.28 5.50 13.36
N VAL A 253 8.98 6.76 13.02
CA VAL A 253 7.85 7.09 12.14
C VAL A 253 8.05 6.43 10.77
N LEU A 254 9.24 6.53 10.17
CA LEU A 254 9.52 5.91 8.87
C LEU A 254 9.49 4.37 8.95
N LEU A 255 10.04 3.77 10.00
CA LEU A 255 9.94 2.33 10.22
C LEU A 255 8.50 1.86 10.43
N ASN A 256 7.61 2.73 10.91
CA ASN A 256 6.19 2.43 11.04
C ASN A 256 5.46 2.36 9.69
N HIS A 257 6.11 2.84 8.62
CA HIS A 257 5.63 2.70 7.24
C HIS A 257 6.23 1.49 6.52
N VAL A 258 7.02 0.66 7.20
CA VAL A 258 7.70 -0.48 6.59
C VAL A 258 7.21 -1.77 7.21
N LEU A 259 6.60 -2.63 6.41
CA LEU A 259 6.22 -3.98 6.79
C LEU A 259 7.17 -4.98 6.14
N ALA A 260 7.40 -6.11 6.81
CA ALA A 260 8.16 -7.22 6.25
C ALA A 260 7.28 -8.04 5.29
N GLY A 261 7.84 -8.48 4.16
CA GLY A 261 7.11 -9.21 3.13
C GLY A 261 6.65 -8.30 1.99
N ALA A 262 6.33 -8.89 0.83
CA ALA A 262 5.61 -8.22 -0.24
C ALA A 262 4.12 -8.48 -0.01
N THR A 263 3.40 -7.47 0.46
CA THR A 263 1.96 -7.52 0.75
C THR A 263 1.24 -6.62 -0.24
N PHE A 264 0.49 -7.23 -1.16
CA PHE A 264 -0.28 -6.50 -2.17
C PHE A 264 -1.61 -6.01 -1.59
N SER A 265 -2.21 -5.01 -2.23
CA SER A 265 -3.52 -4.48 -1.83
C SER A 265 -4.59 -5.58 -1.80
N THR A 266 -4.50 -6.52 -2.76
CA THR A 266 -5.38 -7.69 -2.83
C THR A 266 -5.14 -8.68 -1.69
N ASP A 267 -3.92 -8.82 -1.18
CA ASP A 267 -3.65 -9.66 -0.01
C ASP A 267 -4.35 -9.10 1.22
N LEU A 268 -4.26 -7.77 1.44
CA LEU A 268 -4.93 -7.08 2.55
C LEU A 268 -6.45 -7.27 2.46
N VAL A 269 -7.04 -7.02 1.28
CA VAL A 269 -8.48 -7.20 1.06
C VAL A 269 -8.92 -8.65 1.31
N ASN A 270 -8.12 -9.63 0.91
CA ASN A 270 -8.42 -11.05 1.13
C ASN A 270 -8.30 -11.46 2.60
N MET A 271 -7.37 -10.85 3.35
CA MET A 271 -7.24 -11.06 4.80
C MET A 271 -8.45 -10.48 5.57
N GLY A 272 -9.03 -9.39 5.07
CA GLY A 272 -10.04 -8.60 5.77
C GLY A 272 -9.41 -7.73 6.87
N SER A 273 -10.13 -6.70 7.30
CA SER A 273 -9.64 -5.73 8.30
C SER A 273 -9.06 -6.42 9.54
N GLY A 274 -7.94 -5.90 10.05
CA GLY A 274 -7.25 -6.51 11.17
C GLY A 274 -5.93 -5.81 11.48
N TYR A 275 -5.01 -6.55 12.11
CA TYR A 275 -3.71 -6.04 12.52
C TYR A 275 -2.57 -6.78 11.83
N THR A 276 -1.53 -6.03 11.49
CA THR A 276 -0.20 -6.52 11.08
C THR A 276 0.88 -5.86 11.92
N THR A 277 2.15 -6.15 11.66
CA THR A 277 3.29 -5.58 12.39
C THR A 277 4.19 -4.77 11.47
N THR A 278 4.68 -3.63 11.97
CA THR A 278 5.64 -2.77 11.25
C THR A 278 7.05 -3.03 11.75
N SER A 279 8.02 -2.36 11.12
CA SER A 279 9.43 -2.40 11.53
C SER A 279 9.72 -1.43 12.68
N ALA A 280 8.75 -0.62 13.11
CA ALA A 280 8.88 0.25 14.28
C ALA A 280 8.75 -0.55 15.58
N THR A 281 9.25 0.03 16.66
CA THR A 281 9.19 -0.54 18.00
C THR A 281 8.25 0.28 18.88
N GLY A 282 7.30 -0.40 19.53
CA GLY A 282 6.44 0.16 20.57
C GLY A 282 7.02 0.01 21.98
N ALA A 283 6.16 0.10 22.99
CA ALA A 283 6.58 0.01 24.39
C ALA A 283 7.34 -1.30 24.68
N GLY A 284 8.50 -1.19 25.31
CA GLY A 284 9.36 -2.33 25.66
C GLY A 284 10.04 -3.01 24.47
N ASP A 285 10.36 -2.25 23.42
CA ASP A 285 11.09 -2.69 22.21
C ASP A 285 10.38 -3.80 21.42
N ASN A 286 9.05 -3.88 21.55
CA ASN A 286 8.23 -4.86 20.86
C ASN A 286 7.82 -4.34 19.49
N ALA A 287 7.71 -5.21 18.48
CA ALA A 287 7.25 -4.82 17.15
C ALA A 287 5.88 -4.11 17.25
N MET A 288 5.78 -2.94 16.63
CA MET A 288 4.57 -2.12 16.65
C MET A 288 3.48 -2.77 15.79
N SER A 289 2.24 -2.71 16.24
CA SER A 289 1.09 -3.09 15.43
C SER A 289 0.72 -2.01 14.42
N LEU A 290 0.01 -2.41 13.37
CA LEU A 290 -0.62 -1.53 12.41
C LEU A 290 -2.01 -2.07 12.14
N TYR A 291 -3.03 -1.27 12.42
CA TYR A 291 -4.39 -1.61 12.05
C TYR A 291 -4.60 -1.28 10.56
N PHE A 292 -5.21 -2.18 9.81
CA PHE A 292 -5.66 -1.92 8.46
C PHE A 292 -7.14 -2.26 8.31
N ASN A 293 -7.87 -1.42 7.58
CA ASN A 293 -9.28 -1.60 7.28
C ASN A 293 -9.45 -1.72 5.76
N THR A 294 -10.31 -2.65 5.33
CA THR A 294 -10.54 -2.96 3.91
C THR A 294 -11.99 -2.75 3.47
N SER A 295 -12.81 -2.09 4.30
CA SER A 295 -14.26 -1.94 4.08
C SER A 295 -14.60 -0.91 2.99
N ASP A 296 -13.76 0.12 2.83
CA ASP A 296 -13.91 1.19 1.84
C ASP A 296 -12.53 1.62 1.34
N GLY A 297 -11.93 0.77 0.51
CA GLY A 297 -10.50 0.85 0.19
C GLY A 297 -9.63 0.34 1.34
N VAL A 298 -8.31 0.39 1.15
CA VAL A 298 -7.34 0.04 2.19
C VAL A 298 -6.95 1.31 2.95
N THR A 299 -7.20 1.33 4.25
CA THR A 299 -6.77 2.39 5.16
C THR A 299 -5.97 1.84 6.33
N PHE A 300 -5.08 2.64 6.89
CA PHE A 300 -4.18 2.29 7.99
C PHE A 300 -4.41 3.23 9.18
N ASN A 301 -4.53 2.63 10.36
CA ASN A 301 -4.80 3.31 11.64
C ASN A 301 -5.96 4.34 11.58
N GLY A 302 -6.91 4.15 10.66
CA GLY A 302 -8.05 5.05 10.46
C GLY A 302 -7.71 6.44 9.90
N ILE A 303 -6.44 6.73 9.58
CA ILE A 303 -5.99 8.08 9.16
C ILE A 303 -5.34 8.13 7.77
N SER A 304 -4.83 7.01 7.28
CA SER A 304 -3.99 6.98 6.06
C SER A 304 -4.58 6.02 5.04
N SER A 305 -4.99 6.52 3.88
CA SER A 305 -5.61 5.73 2.81
C SER A 305 -4.62 5.48 1.68
N VAL A 306 -4.71 4.30 1.05
CA VAL A 306 -3.93 3.99 -0.15
C VAL A 306 -4.46 4.77 -1.34
N ALA A 307 -3.61 5.62 -1.92
CA ALA A 307 -3.89 6.45 -3.09
C ALA A 307 -3.43 5.78 -4.40
N GLU A 308 -2.28 5.10 -4.38
CA GLU A 308 -1.75 4.30 -5.48
C GLU A 308 -1.24 2.99 -4.88
N ALA A 309 -1.76 1.87 -5.35
CA ALA A 309 -1.45 0.56 -4.79
C ALA A 309 -0.42 -0.18 -5.67
N ASP A 310 0.28 -1.12 -5.07
CA ASP A 310 1.01 -2.17 -5.80
C ASP A 310 2.09 -1.63 -6.76
N VAL A 311 2.88 -0.63 -6.33
CA VAL A 311 4.07 -0.20 -7.07
C VAL A 311 5.20 -1.18 -6.80
N VAL A 312 5.42 -2.10 -7.73
CA VAL A 312 6.32 -3.25 -7.54
C VAL A 312 7.75 -2.91 -7.98
N GLY A 313 8.71 -3.10 -7.08
CA GLY A 313 10.14 -3.09 -7.34
C GLY A 313 10.75 -4.50 -7.22
N THR A 314 12.07 -4.60 -7.38
CA THR A 314 12.82 -5.87 -7.25
C THR A 314 12.81 -6.43 -5.82
N ASN A 315 12.83 -5.56 -4.81
CA ASN A 315 12.98 -5.94 -3.41
C ASN A 315 11.75 -5.57 -2.56
N GLY A 316 10.62 -5.22 -3.17
CA GLY A 316 9.42 -4.90 -2.41
C GLY A 316 8.30 -4.30 -3.24
N VAL A 317 7.28 -3.82 -2.53
CA VAL A 317 6.12 -3.12 -3.06
C VAL A 317 5.91 -1.82 -2.30
N ILE A 318 5.55 -0.76 -3.01
CA ILE A 318 5.11 0.52 -2.44
C ILE A 318 3.60 0.63 -2.58
N HIS A 319 2.95 1.07 -1.49
CA HIS A 319 1.62 1.66 -1.53
C HIS A 319 1.75 3.15 -1.22
N ALA A 320 1.43 4.02 -2.17
CA ALA A 320 1.39 5.45 -1.92
C ALA A 320 0.21 5.75 -0.98
N VAL A 321 0.44 6.50 0.09
CA VAL A 321 -0.58 6.84 1.09
C VAL A 321 -0.75 8.34 1.28
N ASP A 322 -1.94 8.77 1.68
CA ASP A 322 -2.33 10.18 1.77
C ASP A 322 -2.07 10.83 3.14
N ALA A 323 -1.64 10.07 4.16
CA ALA A 323 -1.24 10.58 5.47
C ALA A 323 -0.01 9.86 6.02
N VAL A 324 0.86 10.57 6.75
CA VAL A 324 1.94 9.96 7.53
C VAL A 324 1.35 9.26 8.75
N ILE A 325 1.62 7.97 8.86
CA ILE A 325 1.24 7.11 9.97
C ILE A 325 2.23 7.35 11.13
N GLY A 326 1.81 8.15 12.10
CA GLY A 326 2.57 8.40 13.34
C GLY A 326 2.72 7.14 14.21
N LEU A 327 3.18 7.31 15.46
CA LEU A 327 3.36 6.20 16.41
C LEU A 327 2.10 6.03 17.28
N PRO A 328 1.14 5.16 16.92
CA PRO A 328 -0.16 5.11 17.56
C PRO A 328 -0.06 4.73 19.04
N THR A 329 -0.85 5.41 19.88
CA THR A 329 -1.12 5.05 21.27
C THR A 329 -2.22 3.99 21.35
N VAL A 330 -2.45 3.44 22.56
CA VAL A 330 -3.59 2.54 22.78
C VAL A 330 -4.94 3.21 22.50
N VAL A 331 -5.04 4.54 22.65
CA VAL A 331 -6.24 5.31 22.31
C VAL A 331 -6.42 5.38 20.80
N ASP A 332 -5.34 5.63 20.05
CA ASP A 332 -5.39 5.73 18.59
C ASP A 332 -5.88 4.42 17.96
N PHE A 333 -5.44 3.26 18.48
CA PHE A 333 -5.96 1.97 18.01
C PHE A 333 -7.42 1.74 18.36
N ALA A 334 -7.86 2.12 19.56
CA ALA A 334 -9.27 2.00 19.94
C ALA A 334 -10.18 2.87 19.06
N LEU A 335 -9.70 4.04 18.62
CA LEU A 335 -10.39 4.91 17.66
C LEU A 335 -10.39 4.36 16.23
N ALA A 336 -9.29 3.71 15.82
CA ALA A 336 -9.13 3.19 14.48
C ALA A 336 -9.93 1.90 14.21
N ASP A 337 -10.09 1.04 15.21
CA ASP A 337 -10.76 -0.26 15.08
C ASP A 337 -12.24 -0.18 15.49
N PRO A 338 -13.20 -0.35 14.55
CA PRO A 338 -14.63 -0.28 14.82
C PRO A 338 -15.13 -1.29 15.85
N THR A 339 -14.37 -2.36 16.14
CA THR A 339 -14.74 -3.35 17.17
C THR A 339 -14.79 -2.75 18.58
N PHE A 340 -14.19 -1.57 18.78
CA PHE A 340 -14.11 -0.86 20.06
C PHE A 340 -14.97 0.41 20.12
N GLU A 341 -15.86 0.67 19.16
CA GLU A 341 -16.73 1.87 19.15
C GLU A 341 -17.47 2.10 20.48
N THR A 342 -18.00 1.04 21.09
CA THR A 342 -18.72 1.12 22.38
C THR A 342 -17.78 1.40 23.54
N LEU A 343 -16.53 0.89 23.48
CA LEU A 343 -15.48 1.23 24.45
C LEU A 343 -15.10 2.70 24.34
N VAL A 344 -14.89 3.20 23.13
CA VAL A 344 -14.59 4.62 22.87
C VAL A 344 -15.72 5.50 23.43
N ALA A 345 -16.98 5.19 23.10
CA ALA A 345 -18.13 5.92 23.61
C ALA A 345 -18.22 5.89 25.15
N ALA A 346 -17.83 4.78 25.78
CA ALA A 346 -17.75 4.68 27.23
C ALA A 346 -16.63 5.54 27.82
N LEU A 347 -15.44 5.56 27.20
CA LEU A 347 -14.27 6.35 27.67
C LEU A 347 -14.46 7.86 27.48
N THR A 348 -15.30 8.28 26.53
CA THR A 348 -15.56 9.70 26.21
C THR A 348 -16.91 10.20 26.72
N ARG A 349 -17.55 9.50 27.66
CA ARG A 349 -18.87 9.90 28.15
C ARG A 349 -18.77 11.23 28.93
N ASP A 350 -19.60 12.21 28.55
CA ASP A 350 -19.50 13.60 29.02
C ASP A 350 -19.61 13.81 30.55
N ASP A 351 -20.18 12.84 31.28
CA ASP A 351 -20.35 12.92 32.74
C ASP A 351 -19.14 12.35 33.52
N LEU A 352 -18.17 11.74 32.84
CA LEU A 352 -16.99 11.18 33.48
C LEU A 352 -16.13 12.25 34.15
N THR A 353 -15.72 11.95 35.38
CA THR A 353 -14.82 12.83 36.16
C THR A 353 -13.33 12.57 35.90
N PHE A 354 -13.00 11.45 35.26
CA PHE A 354 -11.63 11.04 34.94
C PHE A 354 -11.40 11.11 33.44
N ASP A 355 -10.30 11.76 33.05
CA ASP A 355 -9.90 11.89 31.66
C ASP A 355 -9.15 10.63 31.20
N TYR A 356 -9.90 9.62 30.76
CA TYR A 356 -9.33 8.38 30.25
C TYR A 356 -8.54 8.60 28.97
N VAL A 357 -9.06 9.39 28.03
CA VAL A 357 -8.40 9.65 26.74
C VAL A 357 -7.05 10.32 26.98
N GLY A 358 -7.02 11.43 27.73
CA GLY A 358 -5.76 12.11 28.05
C GLY A 358 -4.79 11.23 28.85
N THR A 359 -5.29 10.44 29.80
CA THR A 359 -4.43 9.53 30.58
C THR A 359 -3.85 8.42 29.71
N LEU A 360 -4.68 7.69 28.96
CA LEU A 360 -4.27 6.54 28.15
C LEU A 360 -3.49 6.94 26.89
N SER A 361 -3.48 8.22 26.52
CA SER A 361 -2.58 8.79 25.50
C SER A 361 -1.23 9.24 26.06
N THR A 362 -0.95 9.06 27.36
CA THR A 362 0.35 9.45 27.95
C THR A 362 1.49 8.75 27.20
N PRO A 363 2.52 9.50 26.72
CA PRO A 363 3.65 8.90 26.02
C PRO A 363 4.44 7.90 26.86
N ASN A 364 4.99 6.87 26.22
CA ASN A 364 5.87 5.92 26.90
C ASN A 364 7.07 6.63 27.56
N GLY A 365 7.53 6.10 28.68
CA GLY A 365 8.58 6.74 29.50
C GLY A 365 8.08 7.87 30.39
N THR A 366 6.79 8.23 30.31
CA THR A 366 6.13 9.16 31.24
C THR A 366 5.08 8.42 32.05
N ALA A 367 5.15 8.47 33.38
CA ALA A 367 4.13 7.85 34.22
C ALA A 367 2.74 8.50 33.97
N PRO A 368 1.65 7.72 33.84
CA PRO A 368 1.55 6.30 34.21
C PRO A 368 1.83 5.28 33.07
N ALA A 369 2.24 5.70 31.88
CA ALA A 369 2.62 4.77 30.82
C ALA A 369 3.88 3.94 31.23
N PRO A 370 4.04 2.70 30.72
CA PRO A 370 3.21 2.05 29.70
C PRO A 370 1.89 1.48 30.24
N PHE A 371 0.93 1.26 29.35
CA PHE A 371 -0.38 0.70 29.68
C PHE A 371 -0.55 -0.75 29.22
N THR A 372 -1.41 -1.50 29.91
CA THR A 372 -2.08 -2.68 29.36
C THR A 372 -3.57 -2.44 29.41
N VAL A 373 -4.25 -2.52 28.26
CA VAL A 373 -5.70 -2.32 28.17
C VAL A 373 -6.34 -3.63 27.76
N PHE A 374 -7.20 -4.19 28.61
CA PHE A 374 -8.06 -5.29 28.23
C PHE A 374 -9.34 -4.70 27.63
N ALA A 375 -9.41 -4.58 26.30
CA ALA A 375 -10.44 -3.84 25.59
C ALA A 375 -11.66 -4.72 25.29
N PRO A 376 -12.82 -4.52 25.96
CA PRO A 376 -14.04 -5.23 25.61
C PRO A 376 -14.57 -4.80 24.25
N THR A 377 -14.98 -5.78 23.45
CA THR A 377 -15.61 -5.55 22.14
C THR A 377 -17.02 -4.96 22.28
N ASN A 378 -17.57 -4.45 21.17
CA ASN A 378 -18.97 -4.03 21.08
C ASN A 378 -19.95 -5.12 21.55
N ASP A 379 -19.71 -6.37 21.16
CA ASP A 379 -20.55 -7.52 21.58
C ASP A 379 -20.47 -7.74 23.11
N ALA A 380 -19.27 -7.62 23.69
CA ALA A 380 -19.07 -7.73 25.14
C ALA A 380 -19.91 -6.68 25.92
N PHE A 381 -19.98 -5.46 25.41
CA PHE A 381 -20.85 -4.42 25.99
C PHE A 381 -22.33 -4.72 25.75
N GLY A 382 -22.71 -5.18 24.56
CA GLY A 382 -24.10 -5.56 24.25
C GLY A 382 -24.63 -6.64 25.19
N ASP A 383 -23.81 -7.64 25.49
CA ASP A 383 -24.10 -8.69 26.46
C ASP A 383 -24.26 -8.13 27.88
N LEU A 384 -23.38 -7.22 28.30
CA LEU A 384 -23.48 -6.57 29.62
C LEU A 384 -24.76 -5.75 29.75
N LEU A 385 -25.14 -4.95 28.75
CA LEU A 385 -26.36 -4.15 28.78
C LEU A 385 -27.60 -5.03 28.90
N THR A 386 -27.61 -6.16 28.19
CA THR A 386 -28.66 -7.18 28.28
C THR A 386 -28.73 -7.80 29.67
N GLU A 387 -27.58 -8.17 30.25
CA GLU A 387 -27.47 -8.74 31.60
C GLU A 387 -27.97 -7.78 32.69
N LEU A 388 -27.64 -6.49 32.56
CA LEU A 388 -28.08 -5.44 33.47
C LEU A 388 -29.54 -4.99 33.25
N ASN A 389 -30.17 -5.44 32.15
CA ASN A 389 -31.51 -5.02 31.73
C ASN A 389 -31.62 -3.48 31.62
N VAL A 390 -30.63 -2.87 30.97
CA VAL A 390 -30.58 -1.44 30.64
C VAL A 390 -30.57 -1.24 29.12
N ALA A 391 -31.03 -0.09 28.63
CA ALA A 391 -31.17 0.13 27.19
C ALA A 391 -29.88 0.66 26.54
N SER A 392 -29.06 1.38 27.29
CA SER A 392 -27.84 2.01 26.76
C SER A 392 -26.79 2.24 27.85
N LEU A 393 -25.57 2.58 27.43
CA LEU A 393 -24.50 3.03 28.35
C LEU A 393 -24.93 4.24 29.20
N GLY A 394 -25.84 5.09 28.71
CA GLY A 394 -26.33 6.26 29.45
C GLY A 394 -27.19 5.92 30.65
N ASP A 395 -27.74 4.70 30.71
CA ASP A 395 -28.52 4.22 31.87
C ASP A 395 -27.62 3.70 33.01
N ILE A 396 -26.32 3.53 32.76
CA ILE A 396 -25.35 3.08 33.76
C ILE A 396 -24.86 4.32 34.55
N PRO A 397 -24.97 4.33 35.89
CA PRO A 397 -24.45 5.42 36.71
C PRO A 397 -22.95 5.67 36.47
N GLU A 398 -22.51 6.93 36.47
CA GLU A 398 -21.10 7.33 36.29
C GLU A 398 -20.15 6.56 37.20
N ALA A 399 -20.43 6.50 38.49
CA ALA A 399 -19.56 5.80 39.43
C ALA A 399 -19.40 4.31 39.07
N THR A 400 -20.47 3.67 38.56
CA THR A 400 -20.44 2.28 38.12
C THR A 400 -19.66 2.12 36.82
N LEU A 401 -19.90 2.99 35.84
CA LEU A 401 -19.15 2.95 34.58
C LEU A 401 -17.66 3.19 34.83
N LYS A 402 -17.32 4.22 35.62
CA LYS A 402 -15.94 4.54 35.95
C LYS A 402 -15.25 3.37 36.66
N ALA A 403 -15.86 2.80 37.70
CA ALA A 403 -15.30 1.64 38.40
C ALA A 403 -15.13 0.43 37.47
N THR A 404 -16.01 0.27 36.49
CA THR A 404 -15.89 -0.77 35.45
C THR A 404 -14.73 -0.49 34.50
N LEU A 405 -14.59 0.73 33.99
CA LEU A 405 -13.49 1.11 33.10
C LEU A 405 -12.11 1.00 33.80
N ASP A 406 -12.03 1.36 35.08
CA ASP A 406 -10.82 1.22 35.89
C ASP A 406 -10.32 -0.26 35.93
N MET A 407 -11.24 -1.24 35.87
CA MET A 407 -10.90 -2.68 35.83
C MET A 407 -10.26 -3.15 34.52
N HIS A 408 -10.29 -2.33 33.46
CA HIS A 408 -9.79 -2.72 32.13
C HIS A 408 -8.43 -2.11 31.81
N ALA A 409 -7.92 -1.20 32.64
CA ALA A 409 -6.65 -0.52 32.41
C ALA A 409 -5.63 -0.86 33.51
N VAL A 410 -4.42 -1.23 33.09
CA VAL A 410 -3.25 -1.38 33.95
C VAL A 410 -2.30 -0.22 33.64
N ALA A 411 -1.82 0.45 34.69
CA ALA A 411 -0.83 1.50 34.60
C ALA A 411 0.56 0.98 34.98
N GLY A 412 1.60 1.48 34.30
CA GLY A 412 3.00 1.21 34.58
C GLY A 412 3.51 -0.17 34.12
N ALA A 413 2.74 -0.89 33.30
CA ALA A 413 3.12 -2.21 32.82
C ALA A 413 2.62 -2.47 31.39
N ASN A 414 3.51 -2.96 30.53
CA ASN A 414 3.22 -3.48 29.18
C ASN A 414 3.12 -5.01 29.24
N VAL A 415 2.04 -5.54 29.83
CA VAL A 415 1.85 -6.98 30.06
C VAL A 415 1.41 -7.64 28.76
N ARG A 416 2.38 -8.18 28.02
CA ARG A 416 2.14 -8.95 26.80
C ARG A 416 1.60 -10.35 27.09
N SER A 417 1.03 -10.98 26.07
CA SER A 417 0.48 -12.34 26.13
C SER A 417 1.48 -13.37 26.65
N THR A 418 2.75 -13.23 26.26
CA THR A 418 3.85 -14.10 26.68
C THR A 418 4.25 -13.95 28.14
N ALA A 419 3.82 -12.88 28.80
CA ALA A 419 4.03 -12.66 30.24
C ALA A 419 2.89 -13.25 31.10
N LEU A 420 1.75 -13.59 30.49
CA LEU A 420 0.60 -14.15 31.21
C LEU A 420 0.88 -15.60 31.63
N MET A 421 0.41 -15.97 32.83
CA MET A 421 0.56 -17.30 33.41
C MET A 421 -0.71 -17.70 34.17
N ASP A 422 -0.89 -18.99 34.45
CA ASP A 422 -2.02 -19.49 35.25
C ASP A 422 -2.00 -18.92 36.67
N ASN A 423 -3.17 -18.45 37.12
CA ASN A 423 -3.38 -17.78 38.40
C ASN A 423 -2.54 -16.51 38.60
N MET A 424 -2.14 -15.85 37.51
CA MET A 424 -1.41 -14.58 37.60
C MET A 424 -2.37 -13.47 38.04
N THR A 425 -2.05 -12.79 39.14
CA THR A 425 -2.73 -11.55 39.51
C THR A 425 -2.27 -10.41 38.61
N VAL A 426 -3.23 -9.70 38.02
CA VAL A 426 -3.02 -8.49 37.23
C VAL A 426 -3.69 -7.32 37.97
N SER A 427 -2.88 -6.37 38.44
CA SER A 427 -3.38 -5.20 39.18
C SER A 427 -3.77 -4.09 38.21
N THR A 428 -5.06 -3.81 38.13
CA THR A 428 -5.64 -2.76 37.27
C THR A 428 -5.83 -1.46 38.08
N LEU A 429 -6.29 -0.39 37.45
CA LEU A 429 -6.65 0.85 38.15
C LEU A 429 -7.82 0.63 39.14
N GLY A 430 -8.70 -0.35 38.86
CA GLY A 430 -9.93 -0.62 39.62
C GLY A 430 -9.82 -1.72 40.66
N GLY A 431 -8.72 -2.50 40.64
CA GLY A 431 -8.53 -3.66 41.49
C GLY A 431 -7.84 -4.82 40.77
N ASP A 432 -7.71 -5.95 41.45
CA ASP A 432 -7.02 -7.12 40.91
C ASP A 432 -7.97 -8.00 40.07
N ILE A 433 -7.46 -8.49 38.95
CA ILE A 433 -8.06 -9.58 38.16
C ILE A 433 -7.08 -10.76 38.09
N THR A 434 -7.58 -11.96 37.80
CA THR A 434 -6.75 -13.17 37.68
C THR A 434 -6.69 -13.62 36.23
N ALA A 435 -5.49 -13.65 35.64
CA ALA A 435 -5.24 -14.22 34.33
C ALA A 435 -4.99 -15.73 34.41
N ASN A 436 -5.44 -16.46 33.39
CA ASN A 436 -5.12 -17.87 33.16
C ASN A 436 -4.86 -18.12 31.67
N ILE A 437 -4.01 -19.10 31.35
CA ILE A 437 -3.64 -19.45 29.96
C ILE A 437 -3.95 -20.92 29.61
N THR A 438 -4.10 -21.80 30.60
CA THR A 438 -4.48 -23.19 30.37
C THR A 438 -5.92 -23.28 29.85
N GLY A 439 -6.07 -23.84 28.64
CA GLY A 439 -7.37 -23.95 27.97
C GLY A 439 -7.79 -22.71 27.18
N GLY A 440 -6.91 -21.71 27.07
CA GLY A 440 -7.18 -20.42 26.44
C GLY A 440 -6.86 -19.27 27.39
N ALA A 441 -6.42 -18.13 26.84
CA ALA A 441 -6.13 -16.95 27.64
C ALA A 441 -7.43 -16.33 28.16
N THR A 442 -7.56 -16.18 29.48
CA THR A 442 -8.77 -15.67 30.14
C THR A 442 -8.43 -14.74 31.30
N LEU A 443 -9.38 -13.88 31.64
CA LEU A 443 -9.36 -13.03 32.83
C LEU A 443 -10.56 -13.40 33.71
N THR A 444 -10.35 -13.50 35.01
CA THR A 444 -11.41 -13.72 35.99
C THR A 444 -11.47 -12.52 36.94
N ASP A 445 -12.64 -11.90 37.03
CA ASP A 445 -12.88 -10.78 37.95
C ASP A 445 -13.22 -11.25 39.37
N ALA A 446 -13.36 -10.30 40.30
CA ALA A 446 -13.68 -10.60 41.71
C ALA A 446 -15.05 -11.28 41.92
N ASN A 447 -15.93 -11.20 40.93
CA ASN A 447 -17.26 -11.81 40.96
C ASN A 447 -17.27 -13.23 40.37
N GLY A 448 -16.10 -13.75 39.96
CA GLY A 448 -15.97 -15.05 39.31
C GLY A 448 -16.43 -15.04 37.85
N ARG A 449 -16.60 -13.86 37.25
CA ARG A 449 -16.91 -13.71 35.82
C ARG A 449 -15.64 -13.96 35.03
N VAL A 450 -15.73 -14.85 34.04
CA VAL A 450 -14.62 -15.18 33.13
C VAL A 450 -14.82 -14.47 31.79
N SER A 451 -13.79 -13.77 31.34
CA SER A 451 -13.68 -13.12 30.03
C SER A 451 -12.57 -13.80 29.21
N ASN A 452 -12.84 -14.19 27.98
CA ASN A 452 -11.80 -14.72 27.09
C ASN A 452 -11.04 -13.57 26.43
N ILE A 453 -9.73 -13.75 26.27
CA ILE A 453 -8.89 -12.86 25.46
C ILE A 453 -8.91 -13.39 24.03
N ILE A 454 -9.54 -12.65 23.13
CA ILE A 454 -9.84 -13.09 21.75
C ILE A 454 -8.86 -12.53 20.71
N ALA A 455 -8.17 -11.45 21.05
CA ALA A 455 -7.00 -10.96 20.32
C ALA A 455 -5.97 -10.46 21.32
N VAL A 456 -4.70 -10.72 21.05
CA VAL A 456 -3.59 -10.39 21.96
C VAL A 456 -2.57 -9.51 21.28
N ASP A 457 -1.81 -8.77 22.09
CA ASP A 457 -0.60 -8.08 21.67
C ASP A 457 -0.81 -7.05 20.54
N VAL A 458 -1.92 -6.31 20.57
CA VAL A 458 -2.04 -5.09 19.75
C VAL A 458 -1.12 -4.04 20.39
N GLN A 459 0.11 -3.98 19.90
CA GLN A 459 1.21 -3.23 20.49
C GLN A 459 1.22 -1.79 19.97
N ALA A 460 1.03 -0.86 20.89
CA ALA A 460 1.11 0.58 20.69
C ALA A 460 2.45 1.15 21.16
N SER A 461 2.66 2.43 20.85
CA SER A 461 3.83 3.20 21.26
C SER A 461 3.93 3.33 22.78
N ASN A 462 2.78 3.37 23.47
CA ASN A 462 2.67 3.60 24.91
C ASN A 462 2.04 2.45 25.71
N GLY A 463 1.85 1.28 25.11
CA GLY A 463 1.25 0.15 25.81
C GLY A 463 0.78 -0.95 24.87
N VAL A 464 -0.03 -1.85 25.39
CA VAL A 464 -0.57 -3.00 24.64
C VAL A 464 -2.07 -3.14 24.91
N ILE A 465 -2.82 -3.52 23.87
CA ILE A 465 -4.23 -3.87 23.96
C ILE A 465 -4.40 -5.39 23.80
N HIS A 466 -5.27 -5.96 24.62
CA HIS A 466 -5.80 -7.31 24.49
C HIS A 466 -7.32 -7.24 24.36
N ALA A 467 -7.89 -7.68 23.24
CA ALA A 467 -9.32 -7.65 23.05
C ALA A 467 -10.00 -8.77 23.86
N ILE A 468 -11.11 -8.45 24.54
CA ILE A 468 -11.86 -9.42 25.34
C ILE A 468 -13.33 -9.50 24.91
N ASP A 469 -13.91 -10.70 25.05
CA ASP A 469 -15.31 -10.99 24.66
C ASP A 469 -16.33 -10.69 25.77
N LYS A 470 -15.86 -10.25 26.94
CA LYS A 470 -16.74 -10.01 28.09
C LYS A 470 -16.19 -8.92 28.99
N VAL A 471 -17.05 -7.95 29.38
CA VAL A 471 -16.68 -6.87 30.29
C VAL A 471 -16.32 -7.43 31.68
N VAL A 472 -15.18 -7.00 32.22
CA VAL A 472 -14.70 -7.26 33.58
C VAL A 472 -15.36 -6.29 34.55
N LEU A 473 -15.91 -6.77 35.67
CA LEU A 473 -16.64 -5.92 36.62
C LEU A 473 -15.85 -5.69 37.92
N PRO A 474 -16.04 -4.53 38.58
CA PRO A 474 -15.50 -4.31 39.91
C PRO A 474 -16.20 -5.22 40.93
N PRO A 475 -15.64 -5.40 42.14
CA PRO A 475 -16.32 -6.13 43.21
C PRO A 475 -17.71 -5.52 43.50
N LEU A 476 -18.75 -6.36 43.49
CA LEU A 476 -20.16 -5.96 43.71
C LEU A 476 -20.55 -5.79 45.18
#